data_AF-A0AB37N6Z4-F1
#
_entry.id   AF-A0AB37N6Z4-F1
#
_cell.length_a   1.000
_cell.length_b   1.000
_cell.length_c   1.000
_cell.angle_alpha   90.00
_cell.angle_beta   90.00
_cell.angle_gamma   90.00
#
_symmetry.space_group_name_H-M   'P 1'
#
loop_
_entity.id
_entity.type
_entity.pdbx_description
1 polymer ?
#
loop_
_entity_poly.entity_id
_entity_poly.type
_entity_poly.pdbx_seq_one_letter_code
_entity_poly.pdbx_strand_id
1 'polypeptide(L)' 'MNINEMFMDHPQFQTPKMKLSEKIIKIETEKGYTQEEAAKLAKIKLELFVQLELGREDIHIMHYMNTLARLEES' A
#
# COMPACT_ATOMS: atom_id res chain seq x y z
N MET A 1 -7.34 -11.08 21.40
CA MET A 1 -7.28 -9.76 20.78
C MET A 1 -6.13 -9.80 19.78
N ASN A 2 -6.44 -9.66 18.49
CA ASN A 2 -5.42 -9.73 17.45
C ASN A 2 -4.58 -8.44 17.49
N ILE A 3 -3.25 -8.52 17.31
CA ILE A 3 -2.39 -7.33 17.18
C ILE A 3 -2.90 -6.41 16.07
N ASN A 4 -3.44 -6.96 14.98
CA ASN A 4 -4.07 -6.16 13.92
C ASN A 4 -5.27 -5.34 14.43
N GLU A 5 -6.05 -5.83 15.39
CA GLU A 5 -7.19 -5.08 15.94
C GLU A 5 -6.73 -3.96 16.89
N MET A 6 -5.65 -4.16 17.66
CA MET A 6 -5.15 -3.14 18.59
C MET A 6 -4.51 -1.93 17.91
N PHE A 7 -3.92 -2.10 16.72
CA PHE A 7 -3.21 -1.01 16.02
C PHE A 7 -4.10 -0.21 15.06
N MET A 8 -5.10 -0.84 14.43
CA MET A 8 -5.93 -0.20 13.39
C MET A 8 -6.99 0.77 13.93
N ASP A 9 -7.37 0.63 15.21
CA ASP A 9 -8.36 1.50 15.85
C ASP A 9 -7.77 2.77 16.50
N HIS A 10 -6.45 2.98 16.43
CA HIS A 10 -5.85 4.21 16.94
C HIS A 10 -5.91 5.33 15.87
N PRO A 11 -6.47 6.51 16.16
CA PRO A 11 -6.68 7.58 15.15
C PRO A 11 -5.39 8.04 14.43
N GLN A 12 -4.24 7.90 15.10
CA GLN A 12 -2.92 8.25 14.59
C GLN A 12 -2.37 7.30 13.52
N PHE A 13 -2.97 6.11 13.36
CA PHE A 13 -2.64 5.16 12.28
C PHE A 13 -3.66 5.20 11.13
N GLN A 14 -4.63 6.13 11.15
CA GLN A 14 -5.68 6.27 10.12
C GLN A 14 -5.42 7.40 9.12
N THR A 15 -4.16 7.70 8.82
CA THR A 15 -3.85 8.73 7.83
C THR A 15 -4.37 8.33 6.44
N PRO A 16 -4.62 9.29 5.54
CA PRO A 16 -4.99 8.96 4.16
C PRO A 16 -4.00 8.00 3.48
N LYS A 17 -2.69 8.13 3.75
CA LYS A 17 -1.67 7.26 3.13
C LYS A 17 -1.63 5.88 3.76
N MET A 18 -1.88 5.73 5.06
CA MET A 18 -2.06 4.40 5.67
C MET A 18 -3.26 3.67 5.07
N LYS A 19 -4.39 4.36 4.89
CA LYS A 19 -5.56 3.77 4.21
C LYS A 19 -5.29 3.38 2.76
N LEU A 20 -4.45 4.14 2.05
CA LEU A 20 -4.04 3.81 0.68
C LEU A 20 -3.04 2.65 0.67
N SER A 21 -2.12 2.61 1.64
CA SER A 21 -1.20 1.49 1.84
C SER A 21 -1.95 0.18 2.07
N GLU A 22 -2.92 0.17 3.00
CA GLU A 22 -3.76 -1.00 3.26
C GLU A 22 -4.46 -1.51 2.00
N LYS A 23 -4.91 -0.61 1.12
CA LYS A 23 -5.48 -0.99 -0.17
C LYS A 23 -4.46 -1.62 -1.11
N ILE A 24 -3.22 -1.11 -1.16
CA ILE A 24 -2.15 -1.68 -1.97
C ILE A 24 -1.86 -3.12 -1.50
N ILE A 25 -1.62 -3.30 -0.20
CA ILE A 25 -1.33 -4.60 0.43
C ILE A 25 -2.49 -5.58 0.19
N LYS A 26 -3.73 -5.09 0.31
CA LYS A 26 -4.92 -5.89 0.07
C LYS A 26 -4.98 -6.41 -1.37
N ILE A 27 -4.74 -5.56 -2.37
CA ILE A 27 -4.73 -6.00 -3.77
C ILE A 27 -3.60 -7.01 -4.03
N GLU A 28 -2.40 -6.75 -3.51
CA GLU A 28 -1.27 -7.69 -3.60
C GLU A 28 -1.65 -9.07 -3.05
N THR A 29 -2.23 -9.10 -1.85
CA THR A 29 -2.65 -10.33 -1.17
C THR A 29 -3.78 -11.05 -1.92
N GLU A 30 -4.80 -10.32 -2.38
CA GLU A 30 -5.95 -10.90 -3.08
C GLU A 30 -5.57 -11.48 -4.45
N LYS A 31 -4.61 -10.87 -5.14
CA LYS A 31 -4.11 -11.33 -6.44
C LYS A 31 -2.98 -12.36 -6.31
N GLY A 32 -2.45 -12.56 -5.10
CA GLY A 32 -1.35 -13.48 -4.84
C GLY A 32 -0.04 -13.05 -5.48
N TYR A 33 0.15 -11.73 -5.66
CA TYR A 33 1.41 -11.19 -6.17
C TYR A 33 2.46 -11.16 -5.07
N THR A 34 3.71 -11.33 -5.48
CA THR A 34 4.85 -10.86 -4.68
C THR A 34 4.99 -9.34 -4.79
N GLN A 35 5.64 -8.70 -3.81
CA GLN A 35 5.96 -7.26 -3.86
C GLN A 35 6.70 -6.88 -5.15
N GLU A 36 7.58 -7.75 -5.65
CA GLU A 36 8.32 -7.51 -6.91
C GLU A 36 7.41 -7.54 -8.14
N GLU A 37 6.45 -8.45 -8.19
CA GLU A 37 5.46 -8.52 -9.25
C GLU A 37 4.51 -7.31 -9.21
N ALA A 38 4.01 -6.97 -8.02
CA ALA A 38 3.13 -5.82 -7.83
C ALA A 38 3.84 -4.49 -8.18
N ALA A 39 5.10 -4.31 -7.77
CA ALA A 39 5.90 -3.15 -8.15
C ALA A 39 6.10 -3.05 -9.67
N LYS A 40 6.35 -4.19 -10.33
CA LYS A 40 6.50 -4.27 -11.79
C LYS A 40 5.20 -3.92 -12.52
N LEU A 41 4.06 -4.42 -12.06
CA LEU A 41 2.73 -4.08 -12.61
C LEU A 41 2.41 -2.59 -12.42
N ALA A 42 2.71 -2.05 -11.24
CA ALA A 42 2.57 -0.63 -10.92
C ALA A 42 3.56 0.28 -11.66
N LYS A 43 4.55 -0.29 -12.37
CA LYS A 43 5.61 0.42 -13.10
C LYS A 43 6.43 1.36 -12.20
N ILE A 44 6.71 0.91 -10.98
CA ILE A 44 7.58 1.63 -10.04
C ILE A 44 8.71 0.72 -9.54
N LYS A 45 9.73 1.33 -8.94
CA LYS A 45 10.81 0.57 -8.28
C LYS A 45 10.26 -0.16 -7.06
N LEU A 46 10.76 -1.36 -6.80
CA LEU A 46 10.43 -2.14 -5.59
C LEU A 46 10.64 -1.32 -4.32
N GLU A 47 11.75 -0.58 -4.23
CA GLU A 47 12.06 0.27 -3.07
C GLU A 47 10.93 1.27 -2.79
N LEU A 48 10.43 1.94 -3.83
CA LEU A 48 9.31 2.87 -3.69
C LEU A 48 8.04 2.12 -3.29
N PHE A 49 7.76 0.98 -3.93
CA PHE A 49 6.58 0.17 -3.63
C PHE A 49 6.52 -0.22 -2.14
N VAL A 50 7.62 -0.74 -1.60
CA VAL A 50 7.72 -1.09 -0.17
C VAL A 50 7.48 0.13 0.73
N GLN A 51 8.01 1.30 0.38
CA GLN A 51 7.73 2.52 1.15
C GLN A 51 6.25 2.94 1.09
N LEU A 52 5.56 2.68 -0.01
CA LEU A 52 4.11 2.90 -0.09
C LEU A 52 3.37 1.96 0.88
N GLU A 53 3.73 0.68 0.92
CA GLU A 53 3.14 -0.28 1.88
C GLU A 53 3.44 0.05 3.34
N LEU A 54 4.55 0.74 3.62
CA LEU A 54 4.83 1.27 4.95
C LEU A 54 4.05 2.55 5.30
N GLY A 55 3.22 3.07 4.38
CA GLY A 55 2.40 4.26 4.61
C GLY A 55 3.21 5.53 4.90
N ARG A 56 4.41 5.65 4.34
CA ARG A 56 5.33 6.77 4.52
C ARG A 56 4.71 8.15 4.24
N GLU A 57 4.63 8.97 5.29
CA GLU A 57 4.05 10.31 5.24
C GLU A 57 4.90 11.35 4.48
N ASP A 58 6.18 11.09 4.27
CA ASP A 58 7.08 11.93 3.47
C ASP A 58 6.94 11.71 1.96
N ILE A 59 6.27 10.62 1.53
CA ILE A 59 6.06 10.34 0.10
C ILE A 59 4.84 11.07 -0.43
N HIS A 60 4.95 11.65 -1.62
CA HIS A 60 3.85 12.38 -2.24
C HIS A 60 2.64 11.45 -2.51
N ILE A 61 1.43 11.89 -2.13
CA ILE A 61 0.20 11.07 -2.17
C ILE A 61 -0.11 10.52 -3.57
N MET A 62 0.30 11.21 -4.63
CA MET A 62 0.12 10.75 -6.01
C MET A 62 0.82 9.42 -6.32
N HIS A 63 1.91 9.08 -5.63
CA HIS A 63 2.55 7.77 -5.82
C HIS A 63 1.63 6.63 -5.37
N TYR A 64 0.88 6.82 -4.28
CA TYR A 64 -0.12 5.86 -3.82
C TYR A 64 -1.27 5.72 -4.82
N MET A 65 -1.85 6.86 -5.24
CA MET A 65 -2.99 6.87 -6.15
C MET A 65 -2.64 6.24 -7.51
N ASN A 66 -1.49 6.60 -8.08
CA ASN A 66 -1.05 6.04 -9.35
C ASN A 66 -0.74 4.55 -9.25
N THR A 67 -0.16 4.10 -8.13
CA THR A 67 0.12 2.67 -7.88
C THR A 67 -1.18 1.88 -7.82
N LEU A 68 -2.17 2.35 -7.04
CA LEU A 68 -3.48 1.71 -6.94
C LEU A 68 -4.17 1.62 -8.30
N ALA A 69 -4.23 2.72 -9.06
CA ALA A 69 -4.86 2.71 -10.38
C ALA A 69 -4.24 1.65 -11.31
N ARG A 70 -2.92 1.46 -11.26
CA ARG A 70 -2.23 0.45 -12.07
C ARG A 70 -2.52 -0.98 -11.62
N LEU A 71 -2.56 -1.21 -10.31
CA LEU A 71 -2.85 -2.54 -9.75
C LEU A 71 -4.31 -2.96 -9.97
N GLU A 72 -5.24 -2.00 -9.92
CA GLU A 72 -6.67 -2.25 -10.19
C GLU A 72 -6.96 -2.57 -11.66
N GLU A 73 -6.16 -2.05 -12.59
CA GLU A 73 -6.23 -2.36 -14.03
C GLU A 73 -5.64 -3.73 -14.41
N SER A 74 -4.96 -4.43 -13.49
CA SER A 74 -4.18 -5.65 -13.75
C SER A 74 -4.90 -6.97 -13.44
#